data_AF-Q0AQQ5-F1
#
_entry.id   AF-Q0AQQ5-F1
#
_cell.length_a   1.000
_cell.length_b   1.000
_cell.length_c   1.000
_cell.angle_alpha   90.00
_cell.angle_beta   90.00
_cell.angle_gamma   90.00
#
_symmetry.space_group_name_H-M   'P 1'
#
loop_
_entity.id
_entity.type
_entity.pdbx_description
1 polymer ?
#
loop_
_entity_poly.entity_id
_entity_poly.type
_entity_poly.pdbx_seq_one_letter_code
_entity_poly.pdbx_strand_id
1 'polypeptide(L)'
;MTVFRSIQYNLQNLRRFDGQDGKAVFLPYLMPVIYLVSIGFMLSIVPVALGVLGNSDNPGGSWIWSSLSCSLVVLVGIGLLAAAITRRLRDTGRSIIWAIPPFVLLLIAAGLMSYALAGMLSAGAPTDLFYAMFTVNLVYLVSLAPLAFHLNRDGSSEAG
;
A
#
# COMPACT_ATOMS: atom_id res chain seq x y z
N MET A 1 -1.35 11.50 -24.45
CA MET A 1 -2.80 11.42 -24.19
C MET A 1 -3.01 11.41 -22.69
N THR A 2 -3.88 12.28 -22.22
CA THR A 2 -4.00 12.78 -20.85
C THR A 2 -4.22 11.66 -19.82
N VAL A 3 -3.39 11.64 -18.76
CA VAL A 3 -3.48 10.76 -17.58
C VAL A 3 -4.92 10.61 -17.04
N PHE A 4 -5.74 11.63 -17.24
CA PHE A 4 -7.16 11.61 -16.92
C PHE A 4 -7.97 10.52 -17.64
N ARG A 5 -7.67 10.25 -18.92
CA ARG A 5 -8.34 9.18 -19.69
C ARG A 5 -7.94 7.79 -19.20
N SER A 6 -6.68 7.57 -18.80
CA SER A 6 -6.26 6.27 -18.27
C SER A 6 -6.87 5.99 -16.90
N ILE A 7 -7.05 7.02 -16.07
CA ILE A 7 -7.76 6.92 -14.79
C ILE A 7 -9.24 6.59 -15.03
N GLN A 8 -9.91 7.34 -15.91
CA GLN A 8 -11.33 7.12 -16.23
C GLN A 8 -11.57 5.75 -16.86
N TYR A 9 -10.70 5.32 -17.78
CA TYR A 9 -10.77 4.00 -18.42
C TYR A 9 -10.61 2.87 -17.39
N ASN A 10 -9.61 2.94 -16.51
CA ASN A 10 -9.42 1.93 -15.46
C ASN A 10 -10.58 1.88 -14.47
N LEU A 11 -11.15 3.02 -14.07
CA LEU A 11 -12.32 3.08 -13.19
C LEU A 11 -13.57 2.48 -13.84
N GLN A 12 -13.81 2.75 -15.13
CA GLN A 12 -14.94 2.19 -15.88
C GLN A 12 -14.79 0.69 -16.14
N ASN A 13 -13.57 0.20 -16.32
CA ASN A 13 -13.26 -1.21 -16.51
C ASN A 13 -12.95 -1.98 -15.22
N LEU A 14 -13.12 -1.40 -14.02
CA LEU A 14 -12.94 -2.12 -12.74
C LEU A 14 -13.78 -3.40 -12.62
N ARG A 15 -14.89 -3.49 -13.36
CA ARG A 15 -15.78 -4.67 -13.40
C ARG A 15 -15.47 -5.63 -14.54
N ARG A 16 -14.59 -5.27 -15.47
CA ARG A 16 -14.19 -6.09 -16.61
C ARG A 16 -12.84 -6.71 -16.28
N PHE A 17 -12.88 -7.95 -15.78
CA PHE A 17 -11.71 -8.72 -15.36
C PHE A 17 -10.92 -9.36 -16.51
N ASP A 18 -11.05 -8.80 -17.72
CA ASP A 18 -10.48 -9.36 -18.93
C ASP A 18 -9.85 -8.21 -19.73
N GLY A 19 -8.52 -8.14 -19.76
CA GLY A 19 -7.79 -7.11 -20.47
C GLY A 19 -6.29 -7.30 -20.40
N GLN A 20 -5.72 -7.81 -21.50
CA GLN A 20 -4.28 -7.83 -21.79
C GLN A 20 -3.70 -6.41 -21.98
N ASP A 21 -3.86 -5.52 -20.99
CA ASP A 21 -3.39 -4.15 -21.11
C ASP A 21 -1.88 -4.07 -20.81
N GLY A 22 -1.10 -3.62 -21.79
CA GLY A 22 0.36 -3.51 -21.70
C GLY A 22 0.85 -2.55 -20.61
N LYS A 23 2.13 -2.71 -20.22
CA LYS A 23 2.82 -1.95 -19.14
C LYS A 23 2.61 -0.43 -19.18
N ALA A 24 2.40 0.14 -20.38
CA ALA A 24 2.18 1.56 -20.61
C ALA A 24 0.83 2.11 -20.09
N VAL A 25 -0.15 1.25 -19.82
CA VAL A 25 -1.47 1.66 -19.27
C VAL A 25 -1.54 1.46 -17.76
N PHE A 26 -0.80 0.49 -17.23
CA PHE A 26 -0.82 0.11 -15.81
C PHE A 26 0.01 1.04 -14.90
N LEU A 27 1.24 1.37 -15.31
CA LEU A 27 2.13 2.28 -14.57
C LEU A 27 1.54 3.68 -14.31
N PRO A 28 0.89 4.34 -15.29
CA PRO A 28 0.25 5.63 -15.05
C PRO A 28 -1.04 5.54 -14.23
N TYR A 29 -1.53 4.35 -13.86
CA TYR A 29 -2.60 4.17 -12.88
C TYR A 29 -2.06 3.95 -11.46
N LEU A 30 -1.01 3.11 -11.33
CA LEU A 30 -0.39 2.82 -10.03
C LEU A 30 0.19 4.09 -9.38
N MET A 31 0.89 4.92 -10.15
CA MET A 31 1.52 6.15 -9.65
C MET A 31 0.52 7.14 -9.03
N PRO A 32 -0.59 7.50 -9.70
CA PRO A 32 -1.61 8.35 -9.08
C PRO A 32 -2.27 7.72 -7.86
N VAL A 33 -2.49 6.41 -7.83
CA VAL A 33 -3.04 5.74 -6.63
C VAL A 33 -2.08 5.87 -5.45
N ILE A 34 -0.78 5.60 -5.66
CA ILE A 34 0.25 5.77 -4.63
C ILE A 34 0.30 7.23 -4.18
N TYR A 35 0.29 8.18 -5.12
CA TYR A 35 0.34 9.61 -4.82
C TYR A 35 -0.88 10.08 -4.02
N LEU A 36 -2.08 9.62 -4.39
CA LEU A 36 -3.33 9.93 -3.67
C LEU A 36 -3.33 9.34 -2.26
N VAL A 37 -2.85 8.10 -2.08
CA VAL A 37 -2.73 7.47 -0.76
C VAL A 37 -1.74 8.25 0.10
N SER A 38 -0.58 8.65 -0.44
CA SER A 38 0.42 9.44 0.27
C SER A 38 -0.13 10.81 0.71
N ILE A 39 -0.86 11.50 -0.17
CA ILE A 39 -1.53 12.75 0.17
C ILE A 39 -2.60 12.53 1.24
N GLY A 40 -3.43 11.50 1.10
CA GLY A 40 -4.45 11.16 2.10
C GLY A 40 -3.85 10.90 3.48
N PHE A 41 -2.68 10.24 3.52
CA PHE A 41 -1.92 10.03 4.76
C PHE A 41 -1.47 11.35 5.38
N MET A 42 -0.88 12.25 4.58
CA MET A 42 -0.45 13.57 5.06
C MET A 42 -1.62 14.40 5.58
N LEU A 43 -2.75 14.40 4.87
CA LEU A 43 -3.96 15.08 5.28
C LEU A 43 -4.56 14.51 6.57
N SER A 44 -4.42 13.19 6.79
CA SER A 44 -4.91 12.54 8.02
C SER A 44 -4.15 13.00 9.27
N ILE A 45 -2.92 13.53 9.13
CA ILE A 45 -2.10 14.04 10.24
C ILE A 45 -2.45 15.50 10.60
N VAL A 46 -3.03 16.26 9.66
CA VAL A 46 -3.33 17.69 9.84
C VAL A 46 -4.18 18.00 11.08
N PRO A 47 -5.27 17.27 11.40
CA PRO A 47 -6.07 17.57 12.59
C PRO A 47 -5.28 17.45 13.90
N VAL A 48 -4.42 16.43 14.02
CA VAL A 48 -3.53 16.25 15.17
C VAL A 48 -2.49 17.37 15.23
N ALA A 49 -1.87 17.72 14.10
CA ALA A 49 -0.89 18.81 14.04
C ALA A 49 -1.51 20.16 14.44
N LEU A 50 -2.71 20.46 13.95
CA LEU A 50 -3.46 21.66 14.33
C LEU A 50 -3.87 21.63 15.80
N GLY A 51 -4.25 20.46 16.35
CA GLY A 51 -4.56 20.30 17.76
C GLY A 51 -3.36 20.55 18.69
N VAL A 52 -2.18 20.07 18.30
CA VAL A 52 -0.91 20.26 19.03
C VAL A 52 -0.43 21.71 18.96
N LEU A 53 -0.53 22.35 17.80
CA LEU A 53 -0.09 23.74 17.60
C LEU A 53 -1.08 24.77 18.15
N GLY A 54 -2.37 24.44 18.18
CA GLY A 54 -3.46 25.36 18.46
C GLY A 54 -4.01 25.35 19.88
N ASN A 55 -3.47 24.54 20.81
CA ASN A 55 -4.03 24.32 22.16
C ASN A 55 -5.55 24.01 22.09
N SER A 56 -5.90 22.87 21.49
CA SER A 56 -7.31 22.49 21.28
C SER A 56 -8.08 22.28 22.58
N ASP A 57 -9.28 22.87 22.67
CA ASP A 57 -10.24 22.65 23.78
C ASP A 57 -10.75 21.20 23.89
N ASN A 58 -10.59 20.39 22.84
CA ASN A 58 -10.94 18.98 22.82
C ASN A 58 -9.81 18.14 22.18
N PRO A 59 -8.77 17.81 22.96
CA PRO A 59 -7.64 17.05 22.44
C PRO A 59 -8.10 15.69 21.88
N GLY A 60 -8.98 14.97 22.60
CA GLY A 60 -9.44 13.63 22.21
C GLY A 60 -10.12 13.56 20.84
N GLY A 61 -10.87 14.58 20.45
CA GLY A 61 -11.56 14.60 19.15
C GLY A 61 -10.61 14.55 17.96
N SER A 62 -9.53 15.34 17.98
CA SER A 62 -8.57 15.43 16.87
C SER A 62 -7.87 14.10 16.54
N TRP A 63 -7.45 13.37 17.58
CA TRP A 63 -6.83 12.04 17.44
C TRP A 63 -7.79 11.00 16.86
N ILE A 64 -9.06 11.05 17.26
CA ILE A 64 -10.09 10.13 16.74
C ILE A 64 -10.32 10.37 15.25
N TRP A 65 -10.52 11.63 14.84
CA TRP A 65 -10.73 11.98 13.43
C TRP A 65 -9.53 11.65 12.54
N SER A 66 -8.30 11.89 13.03
CA SER A 66 -7.07 11.49 12.35
C SER A 66 -6.93 9.96 12.22
N SER A 67 -7.30 9.21 13.25
CA SER A 67 -7.23 7.74 13.22
C SER A 67 -8.25 7.13 12.25
N LEU A 68 -9.47 7.66 12.22
CA LEU A 68 -10.53 7.23 11.31
C LEU A 68 -10.19 7.55 9.85
N SER A 69 -9.72 8.77 9.58
CA SER A 69 -9.29 9.18 8.22
C SER A 69 -8.11 8.35 7.72
N CYS A 70 -7.11 8.11 8.57
CA CYS A 70 -5.96 7.26 8.23
C CYS A 70 -6.42 5.83 7.90
N SER A 71 -7.30 5.25 8.72
CA SER A 71 -7.85 3.91 8.48
C SER A 71 -8.62 3.84 7.16
N LEU A 72 -9.43 4.85 6.84
CA LEU A 72 -10.16 4.92 5.58
C LEU A 72 -9.22 5.01 4.38
N VAL A 73 -8.22 5.90 4.43
CA VAL A 73 -7.22 6.06 3.36
C VAL A 73 -6.46 4.76 3.13
N VAL A 74 -6.05 4.09 4.20
CA VAL A 74 -5.38 2.79 4.14
C VAL A 74 -6.28 1.73 3.49
N LEU A 75 -7.54 1.59 3.92
CA LEU A 75 -8.47 0.60 3.37
C LEU A 75 -8.74 0.83 1.88
N VAL A 76 -8.95 2.10 1.49
CA VAL A 76 -9.14 2.47 0.08
C VAL A 76 -7.87 2.19 -0.72
N GLY A 77 -6.70 2.57 -0.21
CA GLY A 77 -5.42 2.31 -0.84
C GLY A 77 -5.16 0.82 -1.03
N ILE A 78 -5.36 0.01 0.01
CA ILE A 78 -5.26 -1.45 -0.04
C ILE A 78 -6.21 -2.01 -1.10
N GLY A 79 -7.47 -1.58 -1.13
CA GLY A 79 -8.44 -2.04 -2.12
C GLY A 79 -8.01 -1.75 -3.57
N LEU A 80 -7.53 -0.54 -3.83
CA LEU A 80 -7.07 -0.12 -5.16
C LEU A 80 -5.79 -0.84 -5.58
N LEU A 81 -4.81 -0.97 -4.68
CA LEU A 81 -3.58 -1.72 -4.93
C LEU A 81 -3.85 -3.21 -5.10
N ALA A 82 -4.68 -3.81 -4.24
CA ALA A 82 -5.06 -5.21 -4.35
C ALA A 82 -5.78 -5.49 -5.67
N ALA A 83 -6.71 -4.63 -6.10
CA ALA A 83 -7.38 -4.75 -7.39
C ALA A 83 -6.38 -4.64 -8.55
N ALA A 84 -5.43 -3.69 -8.50
CA ALA A 84 -4.40 -3.52 -9.51
C ALA A 84 -3.46 -4.74 -9.60
N ILE A 85 -2.99 -5.24 -8.45
CA ILE A 85 -2.13 -6.41 -8.35
C ILE A 85 -2.87 -7.67 -8.84
N THR A 86 -4.11 -7.88 -8.40
CA THR A 86 -4.96 -9.00 -8.80
C THR A 86 -5.17 -9.04 -10.31
N ARG A 87 -5.45 -7.88 -10.91
CA ARG A 87 -5.63 -7.75 -12.36
C ARG A 87 -4.36 -8.14 -13.10
N ARG A 88 -3.22 -7.55 -12.75
CA ARG A 88 -1.96 -7.83 -13.45
C ARG A 88 -1.43 -9.26 -13.27
N LEU A 89 -1.61 -9.87 -12.09
CA LEU A 89 -1.28 -11.29 -11.89
C LEU A 89 -2.16 -12.21 -12.74
N ARG A 90 -3.45 -11.90 -12.85
CA ARG A 90 -4.38 -12.61 -13.73
C ARG A 90 -4.00 -12.44 -15.21
N ASP A 91 -3.64 -11.23 -15.62
CA ASP A 91 -3.24 -10.93 -17.00
C ASP A 91 -1.91 -11.59 -17.40
N THR A 92 -1.03 -11.88 -16.43
CA THR A 92 0.21 -12.66 -16.64
C THR A 92 0.02 -14.18 -16.51
N GLY A 93 -1.23 -14.65 -16.38
CA GLY A 93 -1.55 -16.08 -16.28
C GLY A 93 -1.03 -16.76 -15.01
N ARG A 94 -0.62 -15.99 -14.00
CA ARG A 94 -0.02 -16.51 -12.76
C ARG A 94 -0.95 -16.35 -11.57
N SER A 95 -0.92 -17.35 -10.70
CA SER A 95 -1.73 -17.37 -9.49
C SER A 95 -1.40 -16.22 -8.55
N ILE A 96 -2.43 -15.63 -7.93
CA ILE A 96 -2.36 -14.58 -6.91
C ILE A 96 -1.52 -14.98 -5.69
N ILE A 97 -1.25 -16.28 -5.54
CA ILE A 97 -0.46 -16.88 -4.47
C ILE A 97 0.92 -16.22 -4.33
N TRP A 98 1.50 -15.69 -5.41
CA TRP A 98 2.79 -14.98 -5.36
C TRP A 98 2.75 -13.67 -4.54
N ALA A 99 1.57 -13.08 -4.33
CA ALA A 99 1.40 -11.88 -3.50
C ALA A 99 1.21 -12.20 -2.00
N ILE A 100 1.01 -13.48 -1.63
CA ILE A 100 0.80 -13.89 -0.24
C ILE A 100 2.05 -13.67 0.63
N PRO A 101 3.28 -14.05 0.22
CA PRO A 101 4.46 -13.86 1.05
C PRO A 101 4.69 -12.40 1.50
N PRO A 102 4.71 -11.38 0.60
CA PRO A 102 4.89 -10.00 1.04
C PRO A 102 3.73 -9.52 1.92
N PHE A 103 2.50 -10.00 1.70
CA PHE A 103 1.35 -9.63 2.52
C PHE A 103 1.44 -10.15 3.96
N VAL A 104 1.82 -11.43 4.15
CA VAL A 104 2.01 -12.01 5.48
C VAL A 104 3.14 -11.30 6.22
N LEU A 105 4.25 -11.00 5.54
CA LEU A 105 5.36 -10.25 6.13
C LEU A 105 4.96 -8.83 6.54
N LEU A 106 4.10 -8.17 5.76
CA LEU A 106 3.58 -6.85 6.10
C LEU A 106 2.70 -6.91 7.36
N LEU A 107 1.86 -7.94 7.52
CA LEU A 107 1.08 -8.15 8.74
C LEU A 107 1.97 -8.41 9.96
N ILE A 108 3.03 -9.21 9.79
CA ILE A 108 4.02 -9.46 10.85
C ILE A 108 4.73 -8.15 11.22
N ALA A 109 5.17 -7.37 10.24
CA ALA A 109 5.82 -6.08 10.45
C ALA A 109 4.90 -5.09 11.19
N ALA A 110 3.61 -5.04 10.82
CA ALA A 110 2.61 -4.21 11.50
C ALA A 110 2.44 -4.62 12.98
N GLY A 111 2.37 -5.92 13.26
CA GLY A 111 2.31 -6.44 14.63
C GLY A 111 3.56 -6.10 15.44
N LEU A 112 4.75 -6.29 14.85
CA LEU A 112 6.02 -5.90 15.48
C LEU A 112 6.09 -4.39 15.74
N MET A 113 5.52 -3.55 14.88
CA MET A 113 5.48 -2.09 15.06
C MET A 113 4.60 -1.68 16.23
N SER A 114 3.41 -2.27 16.37
CA SER A 114 2.57 -2.04 17.54
C SER A 114 3.28 -2.47 18.83
N TYR A 115 3.99 -3.59 18.80
CA TYR A 115 4.79 -4.06 19.93
C TYR A 115 5.97 -3.12 20.24
N ALA A 116 6.66 -2.61 19.22
CA ALA A 116 7.76 -1.65 19.36
C ALA A 116 7.32 -0.34 19.99
N LEU A 117 6.18 0.18 19.57
CA LEU A 117 5.63 1.41 20.11
C LEU A 117 5.26 1.24 21.60
N ALA A 118 4.66 0.11 21.96
CA ALA A 118 4.36 -0.21 23.36
C ALA A 118 5.63 -0.35 24.22
N GLY A 119 6.71 -0.93 23.66
CA GLY A 119 8.00 -1.03 24.32
C GLY A 119 8.70 0.32 24.51
N MET A 120 8.70 1.18 23.47
CA MET A 120 9.29 2.53 23.53
C MET A 120 8.68 3.40 24.62
N LEU A 121 7.37 3.29 24.82
CA LEU A 121 6.63 4.05 25.84
C LEU A 121 6.95 3.60 27.28
N SER A 122 7.47 2.38 27.48
CA SER A 122 7.66 1.80 28.82
C SER A 122 9.12 1.73 29.29
N ALA A 123 10.07 1.43 28.40
CA ALA A 123 11.47 1.17 28.81
C ALA A 123 12.55 1.61 27.80
N GLY A 124 12.18 2.30 26.71
CA GLY A 124 13.08 2.62 25.59
C GLY A 124 13.15 1.49 24.54
N ALA A 125 13.73 1.77 23.38
CA ALA A 125 13.69 0.84 22.23
C ALA A 125 14.64 -0.36 22.43
N PRO A 126 14.14 -1.60 22.58
CA PRO A 126 14.99 -2.79 22.74
C PRO A 126 15.73 -3.11 21.43
N THR A 127 17.04 -3.33 21.52
CA THR A 127 17.92 -3.65 20.38
C THR A 127 17.49 -4.91 19.63
N ASP A 128 16.94 -5.90 20.33
CA ASP A 128 16.50 -7.16 19.72
C ASP A 128 15.35 -6.93 18.73
N LEU A 129 14.46 -5.99 19.06
CA LEU A 129 13.33 -5.66 18.22
C LEU A 129 13.73 -4.88 16.98
N PHE A 130 14.77 -4.06 17.08
CA PHE A 130 15.39 -3.42 15.91
C PHE A 130 15.89 -4.48 14.92
N TYR A 131 16.67 -5.46 15.38
CA TYR A 131 17.17 -6.53 14.52
C TYR A 131 16.04 -7.41 13.95
N ALA A 132 15.00 -7.66 14.74
CA ALA A 132 13.80 -8.37 14.27
C ALA A 132 13.10 -7.61 13.12
N MET A 133 12.85 -6.31 13.30
CA MET A 133 12.26 -5.48 12.25
C MET A 133 13.15 -5.36 11.02
N PHE A 134 14.46 -5.19 11.22
CA PHE A 134 15.42 -5.12 10.12
C PHE A 134 15.42 -6.42 9.31
N THR A 135 15.40 -7.58 9.98
CA THR A 135 15.33 -8.88 9.33
C THR A 135 14.02 -9.04 8.56
N VAL A 136 12.88 -8.69 9.17
CA VAL A 136 11.58 -8.72 8.48
C VAL A 136 11.59 -7.80 7.25
N ASN A 137 12.25 -6.65 7.32
CA ASN A 137 12.38 -5.73 6.20
C ASN A 137 13.22 -6.33 5.06
N LEU A 138 14.37 -6.95 5.37
CA LEU A 138 15.19 -7.64 4.37
C LEU A 138 14.41 -8.80 3.71
N VAL A 139 13.75 -9.62 4.51
CA VAL A 139 12.94 -10.75 4.00
C VAL A 139 11.77 -10.24 3.14
N TYR A 140 11.16 -9.11 3.51
CA TYR A 140 10.12 -8.46 2.72
C TYR A 140 10.64 -7.96 1.36
N LEU A 141 11.81 -7.32 1.33
CA LEU A 141 12.44 -6.89 0.06
C LEU A 141 12.75 -8.09 -0.85
N VAL A 142 13.26 -9.18 -0.26
CA VAL A 142 13.51 -10.43 -0.99
C VAL A 142 12.19 -11.05 -1.49
N SER A 143 11.11 -11.02 -0.70
CA SER A 143 9.82 -11.56 -1.11
C SER A 143 9.15 -10.73 -2.20
N LEU A 144 9.43 -9.42 -2.27
CA LEU A 144 8.96 -8.55 -3.34
C LEU A 144 9.71 -8.77 -4.65
N ALA A 145 10.97 -9.19 -4.63
CA ALA A 145 11.78 -9.39 -5.84
C ALA A 145 11.12 -10.28 -6.91
N PRO A 146 10.59 -11.48 -6.60
CA PRO A 146 9.87 -12.30 -7.59
C PRO A 146 8.58 -11.65 -8.06
N LEU A 147 7.85 -10.94 -7.18
CA LEU A 147 6.63 -10.23 -7.55
C LEU A 147 6.93 -9.08 -8.53
N ALA A 148 7.95 -8.28 -8.22
CA ALA A 148 8.43 -7.18 -9.05
C ALA A 148 8.94 -7.69 -10.40
N PHE A 149 9.66 -8.80 -10.41
CA PHE A 149 10.13 -9.44 -11.65
C PHE A 149 8.97 -9.93 -12.52
N HIS A 150 7.96 -10.59 -11.92
CA HIS A 150 6.78 -11.05 -12.64
C HIS A 150 5.94 -9.90 -13.18
N LEU A 151 5.75 -8.86 -12.37
CA LEU A 151 5.12 -7.63 -12.81
C LEU A 151 5.87 -7.11 -14.06
N ASN A 152 7.20 -7.05 -14.04
CA ASN A 152 7.99 -6.45 -15.11
C ASN A 152 8.20 -7.32 -16.38
N ARG A 153 7.73 -8.57 -16.44
CA ARG A 153 7.73 -9.35 -17.68
C ARG A 153 6.47 -9.03 -18.49
N ASP A 154 6.61 -8.82 -19.80
CA ASP A 154 5.45 -8.68 -20.68
C ASP A 154 4.67 -10.00 -20.71
N GLY A 155 3.34 -9.91 -20.66
CA GLY A 155 2.48 -11.06 -20.95
C GLY A 155 2.83 -11.57 -22.34
N SER A 156 3.19 -12.84 -22.44
CA SER A 156 3.55 -13.50 -23.69
C SER A 156 2.40 -13.40 -24.68
N SER A 157 2.51 -12.47 -25.63
CA SER A 157 1.76 -12.43 -26.89
C SER A 157 2.73 -12.23 -28.06
N GLU A 158 3.80 -13.03 -28.06
CA GLU A 158 4.58 -13.31 -29.26
C GLU A 158 4.75 -14.84 -29.33
N ALA A 159 3.77 -15.50 -29.94
CA ALA A 159 3.95 -16.73 -30.73
C ALA A 159 2.59 -17.26 -31.22
N GLY A 160 2.27 -17.00 -32.49
CA GLY A 160 1.34 -17.80 -33.29
C GLY A 160 -0.02 -17.18 -33.54
#